data_AF-A0A812ZUH2-F1
#
_entry.id   AF-A0A812ZUH2-F1
#
_cell.length_a   1.000
_cell.length_b   1.000
_cell.length_c   1.000
_cell.angle_alpha   90.00
_cell.angle_beta   90.00
_cell.angle_gamma   90.00
#
_symmetry.space_group_name_H-M   'P 1'
#
loop_
_entity.id
_entity.type
_entity.pdbx_description
1 polymer ?
#
loop_
_entity_poly.entity_id
_entity_poly.type
_entity_poly.pdbx_seq_one_letter_code
_entity_poly.pdbx_strand_id
1 'polypeptide(L)'
;MLPLKPRRRELRQFDLEQVSCREEFDRKFIHAAISKWYGSKDAFTEFVRQDLRQHLEPCLATRFPMRYLLLLSAAQMSVSLEFVLALWKGGASPNSILSFAIAMLLGVDVFVLACIVFSINYLSDRFAARRFGRFDHAQTLLITILSGAIFLGGSSLAQAAYGSSLEHCILF
;
A
#
# COMPACT_ATOMS: atom_id res chain seq x y z
N MET A 1 23.57 5.44 -7.12
CA MET A 1 22.24 4.81 -7.31
C MET A 1 21.21 5.72 -6.66
N LEU A 2 20.45 6.47 -7.46
CA LEU A 2 19.39 7.33 -6.93
C LEU A 2 18.24 6.47 -6.38
N PRO A 3 17.70 6.77 -5.19
CA PRO A 3 16.43 6.20 -4.79
C PRO A 3 15.36 6.66 -5.79
N LEU A 4 14.61 5.71 -6.37
CA LEU A 4 13.60 5.89 -7.42
C LEU A 4 12.33 6.66 -6.97
N LYS A 5 12.44 7.55 -5.98
CA LYS A 5 11.32 8.38 -5.52
C LYS A 5 11.83 9.78 -5.22
N PRO A 6 11.69 10.75 -6.14
CA PRO A 6 11.96 12.13 -5.83
C PRO A 6 11.00 12.54 -4.71
N ARG A 7 11.51 12.75 -3.50
CA ARG A 7 10.72 13.40 -2.46
C ARG A 7 10.41 14.81 -2.95
N ARG A 8 9.24 15.38 -2.66
CA ARG A 8 8.84 16.72 -3.16
C ARG A 8 9.91 17.81 -3.01
N ARG A 9 10.76 17.72 -1.98
CA ARG A 9 11.94 18.59 -1.77
C ARG A 9 13.05 18.39 -2.81
N GLU A 10 13.31 17.16 -3.21
CA GLU A 10 14.37 16.78 -4.15
C GLU A 10 14.11 17.35 -5.55
N LEU A 11 12.83 17.45 -5.98
CA LEU A 11 12.49 18.13 -7.24
C LEU A 11 12.71 19.65 -7.19
N ARG A 12 12.52 20.29 -6.02
CA ARG A 12 12.75 21.75 -5.87
C ARG A 12 14.23 22.12 -5.92
N GLN A 13 15.09 21.23 -5.41
CA GLN A 13 16.54 21.43 -5.33
C GLN A 13 17.27 20.64 -6.41
N PHE A 14 16.56 20.09 -7.40
CA PHE A 14 17.14 19.25 -8.44
C PHE A 14 18.24 20.02 -9.17
N ASP A 15 19.39 19.40 -9.35
CA ASP A 15 20.53 19.97 -10.07
C ASP A 15 21.16 18.84 -10.87
N LEU A 16 21.19 18.98 -12.20
CA LEU A 16 21.67 17.94 -13.09
C LEU A 16 23.15 17.59 -12.83
N GLU A 17 23.97 18.56 -12.41
CA GLU A 17 25.40 18.33 -12.17
C GLU A 17 25.66 17.55 -10.86
N GLN A 18 24.69 17.50 -9.95
CA GLN A 18 24.77 16.71 -8.73
C GLN A 18 24.29 15.26 -8.93
N VAL A 19 23.77 14.93 -10.12
CA VAL A 19 23.30 13.58 -10.45
C VAL A 19 24.51 12.69 -10.77
N SER A 20 24.59 11.53 -10.11
CA SER A 20 25.64 10.54 -10.36
C SER A 20 25.17 9.43 -11.29
N CYS A 21 25.92 9.21 -12.38
CA CYS A 21 25.82 8.01 -13.21
C CYS A 21 26.82 6.96 -12.72
N ARG A 22 26.52 5.68 -12.97
CA ARG A 22 27.45 4.59 -12.64
C ARG A 22 28.67 4.59 -13.55
N GLU A 23 28.46 4.92 -14.82
CA GLU A 23 29.49 4.98 -15.85
C GLU A 23 29.59 6.39 -16.42
N GLU A 24 30.82 6.86 -16.65
CA GLU A 24 31.10 8.18 -17.20
C GLU A 24 30.56 8.32 -18.63
N PHE A 25 30.53 7.21 -19.38
CA PHE A 25 29.94 7.15 -20.71
C PHE A 25 28.45 7.48 -20.66
N ASP A 26 27.69 6.84 -19.77
CA ASP A 26 26.26 7.11 -19.57
C ASP A 26 26.01 8.58 -19.24
N ARG A 27 26.85 9.17 -18.37
CA ARG A 27 26.74 10.59 -18.03
C ARG A 27 26.87 11.47 -19.26
N LYS A 28 27.92 11.26 -20.08
CA LYS A 28 28.15 12.04 -21.30
C LYS A 28 27.02 11.83 -22.31
N PHE A 29 26.57 10.60 -22.50
CA PHE A 29 25.49 10.26 -23.42
C PHE A 29 24.16 10.91 -23.01
N ILE A 30 23.78 10.81 -21.73
CA ILE A 30 22.56 11.42 -21.19
C ILE A 30 22.63 12.94 -21.25
N HIS A 31 23.75 13.55 -20.86
CA HIS A 31 23.92 15.01 -20.91
C HIS A 31 23.84 15.53 -22.36
N ALA A 32 24.41 14.80 -23.33
CA ALA A 32 24.30 15.16 -24.74
C ALA A 32 22.84 15.06 -25.25
N ALA A 33 22.11 14.01 -24.86
CA ALA A 33 20.69 13.87 -25.19
C ALA A 33 19.84 14.98 -24.56
N ILE A 34 20.10 15.31 -23.29
CA ILE A 34 19.44 16.41 -22.59
C ILE A 34 19.66 17.73 -23.31
N SER A 35 20.91 18.09 -23.63
CA SER A 35 21.21 19.32 -24.37
C SER A 35 20.55 19.32 -25.75
N LYS A 36 20.45 18.17 -26.42
CA LYS A 36 19.79 18.07 -27.72
C LYS A 36 18.27 18.29 -27.64
N TRP A 37 17.61 17.78 -26.60
CA TRP A 37 16.15 17.87 -26.47
C TRP A 37 15.66 19.14 -25.79
N TYR A 38 16.41 19.63 -24.80
CA TYR A 38 16.03 20.79 -23.98
C TYR A 38 16.86 22.04 -24.30
N GLY A 39 17.80 21.96 -25.26
CA GLY A 39 18.69 23.04 -25.66
C GLY A 39 19.90 23.22 -24.73
N SER A 40 19.72 23.04 -23.43
CA SER A 40 20.80 23.09 -22.44
C SER A 40 20.50 22.27 -21.19
N LYS A 41 21.55 22.01 -20.41
CA LYS A 41 21.45 21.38 -19.08
C LYS A 41 20.66 22.23 -18.09
N ASP A 42 20.80 23.54 -18.16
CA ASP A 42 20.09 24.49 -17.29
C ASP A 42 18.60 24.52 -17.61
N ALA A 43 18.25 24.53 -18.91
CA ALA A 43 16.86 24.45 -19.35
C ALA A 43 16.17 23.17 -18.88
N PHE A 44 16.88 22.04 -18.91
CA PHE A 44 16.38 20.79 -18.32
C PHE A 44 16.23 20.86 -16.81
N THR A 45 17.19 21.46 -16.10
CA THR A 45 17.12 21.62 -14.65
C THR A 45 15.91 22.48 -14.25
N GLU A 46 15.65 23.55 -14.99
CA GLU A 46 14.47 24.42 -14.77
C GLU A 46 13.16 23.68 -15.07
N PHE A 47 13.10 22.95 -16.20
CA PHE A 47 11.97 22.10 -16.55
C PHE A 47 11.64 21.08 -15.44
N VAL A 48 12.66 20.45 -14.84
CA VAL A 48 12.45 19.50 -13.73
C VAL A 48 11.91 20.19 -12.48
N ARG A 49 12.44 21.37 -12.14
CA ARG A 49 12.05 22.15 -10.96
C ARG A 49 10.65 22.76 -11.07
N GLN A 50 10.23 23.11 -12.28
CA GLN A 50 8.96 23.77 -12.55
C GLN A 50 7.94 22.80 -13.14
N ASP A 51 8.03 22.52 -14.44
CA ASP A 51 7.03 21.79 -15.21
C ASP A 51 6.83 20.37 -14.68
N LEU A 52 7.91 19.61 -14.56
CA LEU A 52 7.83 18.22 -14.11
C LEU A 52 7.33 18.15 -12.66
N ARG A 53 7.75 19.08 -11.80
CA ARG A 53 7.26 19.19 -10.43
C ARG A 53 5.75 19.45 -10.40
N GLN A 54 5.25 20.40 -11.17
CA GLN A 54 3.82 20.74 -11.20
C GLN A 54 2.97 19.54 -11.63
N HIS A 55 3.44 18.74 -12.59
CA HIS A 55 2.73 17.54 -13.04
C HIS A 55 2.82 16.38 -12.06
N LEU A 56 3.97 16.19 -11.38
CA LEU A 56 4.17 15.09 -10.44
C LEU A 56 3.63 15.37 -9.04
N GLU A 57 3.57 16.62 -8.60
CA GLU A 57 3.18 16.96 -7.23
C GLU A 57 1.75 16.48 -6.86
N PRO A 58 0.74 16.56 -7.74
CA PRO A 58 -0.57 15.94 -7.53
C PRO A 58 -0.48 14.41 -7.41
N CYS A 59 0.28 13.77 -8.31
CA CYS A 59 0.46 12.31 -8.33
C CYS A 59 1.23 11.79 -7.09
N LEU A 60 2.15 12.60 -6.57
CA LEU A 60 2.89 12.33 -5.33
C LEU A 60 2.07 12.63 -4.08
N ALA A 61 0.94 13.36 -4.19
CA ALA A 61 0.03 13.64 -3.07
C ALA A 61 -0.84 12.44 -2.72
N THR A 62 -1.36 11.77 -3.74
CA THR A 62 -2.28 10.64 -3.59
C THR A 62 -1.49 9.34 -3.61
N ARG A 63 -0.98 8.94 -2.45
CA ARG A 63 -0.21 7.68 -2.30
C ARG A 63 -0.99 6.46 -2.78
N PHE A 64 -2.29 6.40 -2.51
CA PHE A 64 -3.20 5.34 -2.97
C PHE A 64 -4.61 5.93 -3.14
N PRO A 65 -5.21 5.89 -4.35
CA PRO A 65 -6.59 6.32 -4.51
C PRO A 65 -7.51 5.37 -3.72
N MET A 66 -8.40 5.91 -2.89
CA MET A 66 -9.34 5.11 -2.08
C MET A 66 -10.14 4.10 -2.91
N ARG A 67 -10.39 4.41 -4.19
CA ARG A 67 -11.06 3.51 -5.14
C ARG A 67 -10.34 2.16 -5.31
N TYR A 68 -9.00 2.15 -5.32
CA TYR A 68 -8.23 0.91 -5.39
C TYR A 68 -8.27 0.13 -4.08
N LEU A 69 -8.28 0.82 -2.94
CA LEU A 69 -8.44 0.16 -1.64
C LEU A 69 -9.81 -0.51 -1.52
N LEU A 70 -10.87 0.16 -1.95
CA LEU A 70 -12.23 -0.39 -2.00
C LEU A 70 -12.31 -1.59 -2.96
N LEU A 71 -11.64 -1.52 -4.10
CA LEU A 71 -11.61 -2.65 -5.05
C LEU A 71 -10.89 -3.86 -4.45
N LEU A 72 -9.78 -3.64 -3.76
CA LEU A 72 -9.04 -4.71 -3.08
C LEU A 72 -9.83 -5.31 -1.91
N SER A 73 -10.60 -4.49 -1.17
CA SER A 73 -11.45 -4.99 -0.09
C SER A 73 -12.72 -5.67 -0.58
N ALA A 74 -13.19 -5.37 -1.79
CA ALA A 74 -14.46 -5.89 -2.31
C ALA A 74 -14.53 -7.43 -2.34
N ALA A 75 -13.46 -8.09 -2.80
CA ALA A 75 -13.41 -9.57 -2.85
C ALA A 75 -13.47 -10.20 -1.46
N GLN A 76 -12.87 -9.54 -0.47
CA GLN A 76 -12.90 -10.00 0.91
C GLN A 76 -14.27 -9.75 1.55
N MET A 77 -14.84 -8.56 1.34
CA MET A 77 -16.18 -8.22 1.80
C MET A 77 -17.25 -9.13 1.20
N SER A 78 -17.10 -9.57 -0.06
CA SER A 78 -18.07 -10.50 -0.67
C SER A 78 -18.10 -11.83 0.05
N VAL A 79 -16.96 -12.36 0.48
CA VAL A 79 -16.89 -13.61 1.27
C VAL A 79 -17.60 -13.43 2.60
N SER A 80 -17.32 -12.35 3.32
CA SER A 80 -17.98 -12.06 4.60
C SER A 80 -19.50 -11.88 4.45
N LEU A 81 -19.96 -11.25 3.36
CA LEU A 81 -21.38 -11.10 3.06
C LEU A 81 -22.05 -12.44 2.73
N GLU A 82 -21.38 -13.37 2.06
CA GLU A 82 -21.89 -14.73 1.85
C GLU A 82 -22.13 -15.45 3.19
N PHE A 83 -21.24 -15.31 4.17
CA PHE A 83 -21.45 -15.88 5.50
C PHE A 83 -22.62 -15.23 6.24
N VAL A 84 -22.79 -13.92 6.14
CA VAL A 84 -23.96 -13.22 6.70
C VAL A 84 -25.26 -13.76 6.06
N LEU A 85 -25.27 -13.92 4.73
CA LEU A 85 -26.42 -14.49 4.01
C LEU A 85 -26.70 -15.94 4.43
N ALA A 86 -25.66 -16.75 4.61
CA ALA A 86 -25.78 -18.12 5.08
C ALA A 86 -26.36 -18.19 6.50
N LEU A 87 -25.88 -17.36 7.43
CA LEU A 87 -26.44 -17.25 8.78
C LEU A 87 -27.91 -16.84 8.76
N TRP A 88 -28.25 -15.85 7.94
CA TRP A 88 -29.63 -15.41 7.79
C TRP A 88 -30.54 -16.52 7.23
N LYS A 89 -30.11 -17.20 6.16
CA LYS A 89 -30.86 -18.32 5.57
C LYS A 89 -30.95 -19.53 6.50
N GLY A 90 -29.96 -19.72 7.37
CA GLY A 90 -29.95 -20.74 8.41
C GLY A 90 -30.87 -20.42 9.59
N GLY A 91 -31.52 -19.26 9.61
CA GLY A 91 -32.43 -18.86 10.69
C GLY A 91 -31.71 -18.46 11.99
N ALA A 92 -30.44 -18.04 11.89
CA ALA A 92 -29.71 -17.51 13.04
C ALA A 92 -30.41 -16.29 13.64
N SER A 93 -30.23 -16.06 14.94
CA SER A 93 -30.86 -14.93 15.61
C SER A 93 -30.36 -13.59 15.01
N PRO A 94 -31.20 -12.54 14.91
CA PRO A 94 -30.79 -11.24 14.39
C PRO A 94 -29.59 -10.64 15.13
N ASN A 95 -29.52 -10.86 16.44
CA ASN A 95 -28.40 -10.40 17.27
C ASN A 95 -27.10 -11.09 16.87
N SER A 96 -27.13 -12.40 16.62
CA SER A 96 -25.98 -13.18 16.15
C SER A 96 -25.50 -12.70 14.77
N ILE A 97 -26.44 -12.47 13.84
CA ILE A 97 -26.12 -11.96 12.49
C ILE A 97 -25.47 -10.57 12.59
N LEU A 98 -26.02 -9.68 13.44
CA LEU A 98 -25.48 -8.34 13.64
C LEU A 98 -24.09 -8.38 14.27
N SER A 99 -23.88 -9.19 15.31
CA SER A 99 -22.56 -9.35 15.93
C SER A 99 -21.52 -9.89 14.95
N PHE A 100 -21.87 -10.88 14.13
CA PHE A 100 -20.99 -11.40 13.09
C PHE A 100 -20.67 -10.34 12.04
N ALA A 101 -21.69 -9.62 11.55
CA ALA A 101 -21.50 -8.55 10.58
C ALA A 101 -20.57 -7.44 11.10
N ILE A 102 -20.74 -7.01 12.35
CA ILE A 102 -19.87 -6.00 12.97
C ILE A 102 -18.44 -6.53 13.12
N ALA A 103 -18.26 -7.73 13.69
CA ALA A 103 -16.94 -8.28 13.95
C ALA A 103 -16.15 -8.54 12.66
N MET A 104 -16.79 -9.14 11.66
CA MET A 104 -16.11 -9.52 10.41
C MET A 104 -16.02 -8.37 9.41
N LEU A 105 -17.11 -7.68 9.09
CA LEU A 105 -17.07 -6.62 8.07
C LEU A 105 -16.33 -5.38 8.56
N LEU A 106 -16.60 -4.92 9.79
CA LEU A 106 -15.95 -3.70 10.30
C LEU A 106 -14.59 -4.01 10.94
N GLY A 107 -14.53 -5.04 11.78
CA GLY A 107 -13.31 -5.40 12.49
C GLY A 107 -12.23 -5.96 11.57
N VAL A 108 -12.56 -6.95 10.75
CA VAL A 108 -11.56 -7.64 9.92
C VAL A 108 -11.42 -6.95 8.55
N ASP A 109 -12.51 -6.85 7.79
CA ASP A 109 -12.43 -6.43 6.38
C ASP A 109 -12.11 -4.94 6.21
N VAL A 110 -12.60 -4.09 7.11
CA VAL A 110 -12.28 -2.65 7.07
C VAL A 110 -11.03 -2.37 7.88
N PHE A 111 -11.00 -2.70 9.18
CA PHE A 111 -9.93 -2.25 10.06
C PHE A 111 -8.62 -3.04 9.87
N VAL A 112 -8.63 -4.36 9.99
CA VAL A 112 -7.40 -5.17 9.85
C VAL A 112 -6.81 -5.05 8.44
N LEU A 113 -7.65 -5.11 7.40
CA LEU A 113 -7.18 -4.94 6.02
C LEU A 113 -6.58 -3.55 5.78
N ALA A 114 -7.21 -2.48 6.29
CA ALA A 114 -6.63 -1.14 6.20
C ALA A 114 -5.27 -1.09 6.90
N CYS A 115 -5.15 -1.62 8.12
CA CYS A 115 -3.87 -1.69 8.84
C CYS A 115 -2.79 -2.43 8.03
N ILE A 116 -3.13 -3.56 7.39
CA ILE A 116 -2.21 -4.32 6.55
C ILE A 116 -1.76 -3.49 5.34
N VAL A 117 -2.70 -2.87 4.62
CA VAL A 117 -2.35 -2.08 3.43
C VAL A 117 -1.52 -0.86 3.79
N PHE A 118 -1.83 -0.17 4.89
CA PHE A 118 -1.01 0.93 5.39
C PHE A 118 0.39 0.45 5.79
N SER A 119 0.49 -0.69 6.47
CA SER A 119 1.76 -1.27 6.90
C SER A 119 2.62 -1.70 5.71
N ILE A 120 2.05 -2.40 4.73
CA ILE A 120 2.75 -2.79 3.50
C ILE A 120 3.24 -1.55 2.76
N ASN A 121 2.44 -0.50 2.64
CA ASN A 121 2.85 0.74 2.00
C ASN A 121 3.98 1.44 2.74
N TYR A 122 3.87 1.53 4.07
CA TYR A 122 4.90 2.13 4.91
C TYR A 122 6.21 1.36 4.83
N LEU A 123 6.16 0.03 4.94
CA LEU A 123 7.32 -0.85 4.87
C LEU A 123 7.92 -0.82 3.46
N SER A 124 7.09 -0.86 2.42
CA SER A 124 7.55 -0.75 1.04
C SER A 124 8.29 0.56 0.83
N ASP A 125 7.76 1.70 1.28
CA ASP A 125 8.46 2.98 1.16
C ASP A 125 9.73 3.05 2.02
N ARG A 126 9.73 2.43 3.21
CA ARG A 126 10.89 2.37 4.10
C ARG A 126 12.02 1.51 3.54
N PHE A 127 11.69 0.48 2.79
CA PHE A 127 12.61 -0.52 2.27
C PHE A 127 12.78 -0.48 0.74
N ALA A 128 12.14 0.46 0.04
CA ALA A 128 12.20 0.61 -1.42
C ALA A 128 13.60 0.94 -1.97
N ALA A 129 14.47 1.54 -1.17
CA ALA A 129 15.87 1.69 -1.55
C ALA A 129 16.51 0.31 -1.48
N ARG A 130 16.95 -0.25 -2.63
CA ARG A 130 17.69 -1.52 -2.75
C ARG A 130 18.75 -1.63 -1.65
N ARG A 131 18.40 -2.27 -0.54
CA ARG A 131 19.24 -2.34 0.66
C ARG A 131 19.90 -3.70 0.80
N PHE A 132 19.28 -4.76 0.28
CA PHE A 132 19.79 -6.12 0.45
C PHE A 132 20.03 -6.90 -0.86
N GLY A 133 19.83 -6.28 -2.02
CA GLY A 133 20.19 -6.86 -3.32
C GLY A 133 19.38 -8.13 -3.61
N ARG A 134 20.00 -9.31 -3.48
CA ARG A 134 19.33 -10.61 -3.73
C ARG A 134 18.30 -10.99 -2.65
N PHE A 135 18.40 -10.43 -1.45
CA PHE A 135 17.48 -10.74 -0.33
C PHE A 135 16.23 -9.86 -0.30
N ASP A 136 16.10 -8.89 -1.21
CA ASP A 136 14.92 -8.02 -1.27
C ASP A 136 13.63 -8.86 -1.46
N HIS A 137 13.70 -9.96 -2.21
CA HIS A 137 12.57 -10.90 -2.37
C HIS A 137 12.20 -11.63 -1.07
N ALA A 138 13.20 -12.06 -0.30
CA ALA A 138 12.96 -12.72 0.99
C ALA A 138 12.32 -11.76 2.00
N GLN A 139 12.71 -10.48 1.95
CA GLN A 139 12.11 -9.44 2.77
C GLN A 139 10.64 -9.18 2.40
N THR A 140 10.31 -9.03 1.12
CA THR A 140 8.92 -8.87 0.68
C THR A 140 8.09 -10.09 1.08
N LEU A 141 8.63 -11.31 0.88
CA LEU A 141 7.96 -12.54 1.27
C LEU A 141 7.66 -12.58 2.77
N LEU A 142 8.64 -12.21 3.61
CA LEU A 142 8.45 -12.17 5.07
C LEU A 142 7.36 -11.17 5.48
N ILE A 143 7.34 -9.97 4.88
CA ILE A 143 6.30 -8.96 5.14
C ILE A 143 4.93 -9.48 4.75
N THR A 144 4.82 -10.18 3.61
CA THR A 144 3.57 -10.78 3.16
C THR A 144 3.11 -11.90 4.09
N ILE A 145 4.01 -12.78 4.52
CA ILE A 145 3.69 -13.87 5.45
C ILE A 145 3.21 -13.31 6.79
N LEU A 146 3.92 -12.33 7.36
CA LEU A 146 3.52 -11.70 8.63
C LEU A 146 2.16 -11.02 8.51
N SER A 147 1.91 -10.34 7.39
CA SER A 147 0.62 -9.69 7.12
C SER A 147 -0.50 -10.71 7.00
N GLY A 148 -0.26 -11.84 6.33
CA GLY A 148 -1.21 -12.96 6.25
C GLY A 148 -1.48 -13.60 7.62
N ALA A 149 -0.44 -13.77 8.45
CA ALA A 149 -0.59 -14.30 9.81
C ALA A 149 -1.44 -13.39 10.71
N ILE A 150 -1.22 -12.07 10.64
CA ILE A 150 -2.04 -11.08 11.37
C ILE A 150 -3.49 -11.15 10.91
N PHE A 151 -3.72 -11.25 9.60
CA PHE A 151 -5.06 -11.38 9.04
C PHE A 151 -5.76 -12.64 9.54
N LEU A 152 -5.12 -13.81 9.42
CA LEU A 152 -5.69 -15.08 9.87
C LEU A 152 -5.92 -15.10 11.38
N GLY A 153 -5.01 -14.53 12.16
CA GLY A 153 -5.15 -14.38 13.61
C GLY A 153 -6.34 -13.48 13.98
N GLY A 154 -6.48 -12.34 13.31
CA GLY A 154 -7.61 -11.42 13.49
C GLY A 154 -8.95 -12.08 13.16
N SER A 155 -9.03 -12.81 12.04
CA SER A 155 -10.22 -13.57 11.64
C SER A 155 -10.57 -14.66 12.65
N SER A 156 -9.57 -15.41 13.12
CA SER A 156 -9.77 -16.48 14.11
C SER A 156 -10.23 -15.90 15.46
N LEU A 157 -9.67 -14.77 15.88
CA LEU A 157 -10.05 -14.08 17.10
C LEU A 157 -11.48 -13.51 16.99
N ALA A 158 -11.85 -12.93 15.86
CA ALA A 158 -13.21 -12.44 15.62
C ALA A 158 -14.23 -13.58 15.66
N GLN A 159 -13.90 -14.73 15.07
CA GLN A 159 -14.73 -15.94 15.14
C GLN A 159 -14.84 -16.50 16.55
N ALA A 160 -13.73 -16.57 17.30
CA ALA A 160 -13.72 -17.03 18.68
C ALA A 160 -14.53 -16.09 19.60
N ALA A 161 -14.38 -14.77 19.43
CA ALA A 161 -15.14 -13.77 20.16
C ALA A 161 -16.65 -13.91 19.88
N TYR A 162 -17.03 -14.10 18.62
CA TYR A 162 -18.40 -14.41 18.24
C TYR A 162 -18.91 -15.71 18.89
N GLY A 163 -18.12 -16.79 18.83
CA GLY A 163 -18.46 -18.08 19.46
C GLY A 163 -18.71 -17.95 20.96
N SER A 164 -17.82 -17.27 21.69
CA SER A 164 -17.97 -17.04 23.14
C SER A 164 -19.19 -16.18 23.49
N SER A 165 -19.56 -15.24 22.62
CA SER A 165 -20.76 -14.40 22.79
C SER A 165 -22.05 -15.23 22.69
N LEU A 166 -22.07 -16.22 21.81
CA LEU A 166 -23.20 -17.15 21.68
C LEU A 166 -23.34 -18.06 22.91
N GLU A 167 -22.25 -18.59 23.44
CA GLU A 167 -22.27 -19.45 24.63
C GLU A 167 -22.87 -18.73 25.85
N HIS A 168 -22.59 -17.44 26.02
CA HIS A 168 -23.18 -16.62 27.07
C HIS A 168 -24.67 -16.30 26.85
N CYS A 169 -25.17 -16.40 25.62
CA CYS A 169 -26.59 -16.22 25.30
C CYS A 169 -27.43 -17.48 25.52
N ILE A 170 -26.83 -18.68 25.55
CA ILE A 170 -27.55 -19.96 25.72
C ILE A 170 -27.74 -20.32 27.20
N LEU A 171 -26.99 -19.68 28.11
CA LEU A 171 -27.08 -19.91 29.56
C LEU A 171 -28.17 -19.10 30.29
N PHE A 172 -29.08 -18.45 29.56
CA PHE A 172 -30.24 -17.73 30.11
C PHE A 172 -31.56 -18.27 29.56
#